data_AF-A0A8X7NZM0-F1
#
_entry.id   AF-A0A8X7NZM0-F1
#
_cell.length_a   1.000
_cell.length_b   1.000
_cell.length_c   1.000
_cell.angle_alpha   90.00
_cell.angle_beta   90.00
_cell.angle_gamma   90.00
#
_symmetry.space_group_name_H-M   'P 1'
#
loop_
_entity.id
_entity.type
_entity.pdbx_description
1 polymer ?
#
loop_
_entity_poly.entity_id
_entity_poly.type
_entity_poly.pdbx_seq_one_letter_code
_entity_poly.pdbx_strand_id
1 'polypeptide(L)'
;MGAPLPAYTPTGFLGLFGPDVDYKSSFDLVHIEFDTYSNPGWDPSDVGSHVGINNNSLESSNYTSWNASLHSQDIGHARVSYDSINKNLSVTWGYELTTSGKESSSLSYIIDLAKVLPSEVMLGFIAAAGANKGNIDSCHGSLVQVWTPRMVTARQDW
;
A
#
# COMPACT_ATOMS: atom_id res chain seq x y z
N MET A 1 17.40 11.70 -13.68
CA MET A 1 17.35 11.41 -12.23
C MET A 1 15.92 11.67 -11.75
N GLY A 2 15.33 10.77 -10.95
CA GLY A 2 14.01 11.01 -10.36
C GLY A 2 14.13 11.95 -9.16
N ALA A 3 13.07 12.72 -8.89
CA ALA A 3 12.98 13.47 -7.65
C ALA A 3 12.99 12.48 -6.46
N PRO A 4 13.70 12.78 -5.36
CA PRO A 4 13.58 12.00 -4.14
C PRO A 4 12.15 12.08 -3.63
N LEU A 5 11.58 10.95 -3.24
CA LEU A 5 10.37 10.98 -2.40
C LEU A 5 10.69 11.79 -1.14
N PRO A 6 9.75 12.62 -0.64
CA PRO A 6 9.97 13.29 0.63
C PRO A 6 10.20 12.20 1.70
N ALA A 7 11.34 12.25 2.39
CA ALA A 7 11.67 11.27 3.42
C ALA A 7 10.88 11.59 4.69
N TYR A 8 9.69 11.03 4.80
CA TYR A 8 8.91 11.10 6.04
C TYR A 8 9.31 9.97 7.01
N THR A 9 8.79 10.02 8.24
CA THR A 9 9.20 9.10 9.32
C THR A 9 9.02 7.63 8.92
N PRO A 10 10.05 6.76 9.05
CA PRO A 10 10.04 5.37 8.55
C PRO A 10 9.11 4.38 9.26
N THR A 11 8.24 4.83 10.17
CA THR A 11 7.36 3.99 11.00
C THR A 11 5.96 3.89 10.37
N GLY A 12 4.87 3.96 11.13
CA GLY A 12 3.49 3.78 10.63
C GLY A 12 3.01 4.80 9.59
N PHE A 13 3.84 5.79 9.23
CA PHE A 13 3.57 6.72 8.13
C PHE A 13 4.08 6.21 6.77
N LEU A 14 4.58 4.97 6.73
CA LEU A 14 5.03 4.27 5.53
C LEU A 14 6.15 4.99 4.76
N GLY A 15 6.84 5.93 5.40
CA GLY A 15 7.81 6.83 4.75
C GLY A 15 7.19 7.80 3.72
N LEU A 16 5.86 7.89 3.66
CA LEU A 16 5.11 8.63 2.64
C LEU A 16 4.31 9.82 3.20
N PHE A 17 4.02 9.83 4.50
CA PHE A 17 3.13 10.82 5.11
C PHE A 17 3.81 11.58 6.25
N GLY A 18 3.56 12.88 6.34
CA GLY A 18 3.98 13.69 7.48
C GLY A 18 3.15 13.38 8.74
N PRO A 19 3.61 13.80 9.92
CA PRO A 19 2.87 13.65 11.18
C PRO A 19 1.64 14.58 11.30
N ASP A 20 1.20 15.18 10.19
CA ASP A 20 0.05 16.06 10.17
C ASP A 20 -1.22 15.26 10.50
N VAL A 21 -2.13 15.90 11.23
CA VAL A 21 -3.28 15.27 11.89
C VAL A 21 -4.39 14.81 10.93
N ASP A 22 -4.28 15.09 9.64
CA ASP A 22 -5.31 14.74 8.66
C ASP A 22 -4.98 13.50 7.83
N TYR A 23 -3.80 12.89 8.05
CA TYR A 23 -3.34 11.67 7.38
C TYR A 23 -3.30 11.74 5.85
N LYS A 24 -3.28 12.96 5.30
CA LYS A 24 -3.29 13.19 3.85
C LYS A 24 -1.90 13.22 3.26
N SER A 25 -1.82 12.79 2.00
CA SER A 25 -0.60 12.93 1.21
C SER A 25 -0.41 14.39 0.80
N SER A 26 0.83 14.86 0.79
CA SER A 26 1.21 16.18 0.28
C SER A 26 1.34 16.24 -1.25
N PHE A 27 1.17 15.08 -1.92
CA PHE A 27 1.23 14.91 -3.37
C PHE A 27 0.23 13.85 -3.83
N ASP A 28 -0.16 13.92 -5.10
CA ASP A 28 -1.03 12.92 -5.72
C ASP A 28 -0.41 11.51 -5.63
N LEU A 29 -1.12 10.63 -4.95
CA LEU A 29 -0.64 9.31 -4.55
C LEU A 29 -1.81 8.33 -4.53
N VAL A 30 -1.65 7.26 -5.30
CA VAL A 30 -2.44 6.05 -5.11
C VAL A 30 -1.47 4.97 -4.67
N HIS A 31 -1.83 4.23 -3.63
CA HIS A 31 -1.00 3.14 -3.15
C HIS A 31 -1.83 1.94 -2.68
N ILE A 32 -1.15 0.80 -2.63
CA ILE A 32 -1.70 -0.44 -2.11
C ILE A 32 -0.78 -0.85 -0.96
N GLU A 33 -1.34 -0.98 0.24
CA GLU A 33 -0.60 -1.35 1.44
C GLU A 33 -0.89 -2.79 1.84
N PHE A 34 0.17 -3.49 2.24
CA PHE A 34 0.08 -4.72 3.02
C PHE A 34 0.54 -4.36 4.43
N ASP A 35 -0.41 -3.96 5.29
CA ASP A 35 -0.11 -3.48 6.63
C ASP A 35 -0.13 -4.62 7.66
N THR A 36 0.98 -4.77 8.35
CA THR A 36 1.20 -5.80 9.37
C THR A 36 0.93 -5.30 10.78
N TYR A 37 0.68 -4.00 10.95
CA TYR A 37 0.41 -3.37 12.22
C TYR A 37 -0.93 -2.63 12.20
N SER A 38 -1.51 -2.40 13.38
CA SER A 38 -2.73 -1.62 13.52
C SER A 38 -2.43 -0.38 14.34
N ASN A 39 -2.38 0.75 13.66
CA ASN A 39 -2.20 2.09 14.17
C ASN A 39 -3.55 2.71 14.54
N PRO A 40 -3.78 2.99 15.84
CA PRO A 40 -4.97 3.74 16.25
C PRO A 40 -4.96 5.14 15.63
N GLY A 41 -5.98 5.46 14.85
CA GLY A 41 -6.15 6.78 14.22
C GLY A 41 -6.63 6.68 12.79
N TRP A 42 -5.98 5.85 11.97
CA TRP A 42 -6.26 5.72 10.54
C TRP A 42 -6.50 4.27 10.08
N ASP A 43 -6.00 3.27 10.81
CA ASP A 43 -6.22 1.88 10.44
C ASP A 43 -7.61 1.40 10.82
N PRO A 44 -8.17 0.43 10.07
CA PRO A 44 -9.47 -0.11 10.39
C PRO A 44 -9.45 -0.90 11.70
N SER A 45 -10.28 -0.48 12.66
CA SER A 45 -10.29 -1.01 14.02
C SER A 45 -10.82 -2.45 14.14
N ASP A 46 -11.41 -3.01 13.08
CA ASP A 46 -12.14 -4.28 13.09
C ASP A 46 -11.34 -5.48 12.55
N VAL A 47 -10.19 -5.26 11.90
CA VAL A 47 -9.45 -6.31 11.16
C VAL A 47 -8.02 -6.57 11.63
N GLY A 48 -7.38 -5.65 12.34
CA GLY A 48 -5.97 -5.77 12.72
C GLY A 48 -5.04 -5.58 11.52
N SER A 49 -4.27 -6.62 11.15
CA SER A 49 -3.48 -6.59 9.91
C SER A 49 -4.38 -6.68 8.68
N HIS A 50 -4.03 -5.95 7.64
CA HIS A 50 -4.93 -5.73 6.51
C HIS A 50 -4.19 -5.43 5.21
N VAL A 51 -4.90 -5.61 4.10
CA VAL A 51 -4.51 -5.08 2.80
C VAL A 51 -5.43 -3.94 2.46
N GLY A 52 -4.87 -2.83 1.99
CA GLY A 52 -5.55 -1.58 1.72
C GLY A 52 -5.33 -1.06 0.30
N ILE A 53 -6.33 -0.34 -0.24
CA ILE A 53 -6.17 0.53 -1.40
C ILE A 53 -6.44 1.96 -0.93
N ASN A 54 -5.47 2.83 -1.15
CA ASN A 54 -5.43 4.15 -0.54
C ASN A 54 -5.30 5.22 -1.63
N ASN A 55 -5.98 6.35 -1.43
CA ASN A 55 -6.00 7.46 -2.36
C ASN A 55 -5.74 8.77 -1.60
N ASN A 56 -4.56 9.36 -1.80
CA ASN A 56 -4.14 10.60 -1.15
C ASN A 56 -4.25 10.61 0.37
N SER A 57 -4.27 9.43 1.03
CA SER A 57 -4.47 9.26 2.47
C SER A 57 -3.75 8.01 2.99
N LEU A 58 -3.39 7.98 4.27
CA LEU A 58 -3.09 6.73 4.99
C LEU A 58 -4.36 5.92 5.27
N GLU A 59 -5.51 6.59 5.42
CA GLU A 59 -6.77 5.87 5.58
C GLU A 59 -7.12 5.15 4.28
N SER A 60 -7.25 3.83 4.39
CA SER A 60 -7.65 2.95 3.30
C SER A 60 -9.03 3.34 2.75
N SER A 61 -9.13 3.57 1.45
CA SER A 61 -10.41 3.80 0.76
C SER A 61 -11.23 2.51 0.60
N ASN A 62 -10.54 1.38 0.54
CA ASN A 62 -11.11 0.05 0.72
C ASN A 62 -10.05 -0.85 1.35
N TYR A 63 -10.48 -1.83 2.14
CA TYR A 63 -9.58 -2.73 2.86
C TYR A 63 -10.19 -4.11 3.08
N THR A 64 -9.34 -5.09 3.39
CA THR A 64 -9.77 -6.40 3.87
C THR A 64 -8.79 -6.92 4.91
N SER A 65 -9.28 -7.73 5.86
CA SER A 65 -8.43 -8.43 6.82
C SER A 65 -7.43 -9.32 6.11
N TRP A 66 -6.20 -9.35 6.63
CA TRP A 66 -5.11 -10.17 6.11
C TRP A 66 -4.18 -10.60 7.25
N ASN A 67 -4.03 -11.89 7.48
CA ASN A 67 -3.19 -12.44 8.54
C ASN A 67 -1.75 -12.63 8.06
N ALA A 68 -0.98 -11.54 8.13
CA ALA A 68 0.44 -11.57 7.77
C ALA A 68 1.25 -12.66 8.51
N SER A 69 0.88 -12.95 9.76
CA SER A 69 1.59 -13.92 10.60
C SER A 69 1.37 -15.37 10.16
N LEU A 70 0.20 -15.69 9.58
CA LEU A 70 -0.09 -17.01 9.03
C LEU A 70 0.86 -17.37 7.89
N HIS A 71 1.28 -16.37 7.13
CA HIS A 71 2.11 -16.49 5.93
C HIS A 71 3.58 -16.15 6.19
N SER A 72 4.00 -16.12 7.45
CA SER A 72 5.38 -15.79 7.81
C SER A 72 6.38 -16.75 7.18
N GLN A 73 7.44 -16.20 6.56
CA GLN A 73 8.46 -16.94 5.81
C GLN A 73 7.97 -17.67 4.55
N ASP A 74 6.71 -17.42 4.14
CA ASP A 74 6.18 -17.90 2.87
C ASP A 74 6.39 -16.87 1.75
N ILE A 75 6.57 -17.36 0.54
CA ILE A 75 6.70 -16.51 -0.64
C ILE A 75 5.31 -16.07 -1.08
N GLY A 76 5.04 -14.77 -0.95
CA GLY A 76 3.83 -14.13 -1.43
C GLY A 76 3.97 -13.64 -2.87
N HIS A 77 2.95 -13.89 -3.68
CA HIS A 77 2.80 -13.36 -5.04
C HIS A 77 1.64 -12.38 -5.07
N ALA A 78 1.89 -11.13 -5.43
CA ALA A 78 0.86 -10.12 -5.60
C ALA A 78 0.77 -9.68 -7.08
N ARG A 79 -0.45 -9.49 -7.56
CA ARG A 79 -0.75 -8.99 -8.90
C ARG A 79 -1.69 -7.80 -8.79
N VAL A 80 -1.23 -6.67 -9.31
CA VAL A 80 -2.02 -5.44 -9.41
C VAL A 80 -2.48 -5.28 -10.86
N SER A 81 -3.75 -4.95 -11.06
CA SER A 81 -4.33 -4.67 -12.37
C SER A 81 -5.27 -3.48 -12.32
N TYR A 82 -5.30 -2.70 -13.41
CA TYR A 82 -6.23 -1.59 -13.56
C TYR A 82 -7.02 -1.72 -14.85
N ASP A 83 -8.35 -1.79 -14.73
CA ASP A 83 -9.28 -1.69 -15.84
C ASP A 83 -9.67 -0.23 -16.06
N SER A 84 -9.13 0.37 -17.12
CA SER A 84 -9.35 1.79 -17.43
C SER A 84 -10.75 2.13 -17.94
N ILE A 85 -11.53 1.14 -18.39
CA ILE A 85 -12.92 1.32 -18.85
C ILE A 85 -13.82 1.38 -17.62
N ASN A 86 -13.71 0.38 -16.75
CA ASN A 86 -14.52 0.28 -15.54
C ASN A 86 -13.96 1.08 -14.36
N LYS A 87 -12.80 1.74 -14.54
CA LYS A 87 -12.09 2.49 -13.51
C LYS A 87 -11.82 1.65 -12.27
N ASN A 88 -11.44 0.38 -12.47
CA ASN A 88 -11.31 -0.58 -11.39
C ASN A 88 -9.85 -0.92 -11.15
N LEU A 89 -9.31 -0.48 -10.01
CA LEU A 89 -8.01 -0.90 -9.52
C LEU A 89 -8.20 -2.11 -8.62
N SER A 90 -7.54 -3.22 -8.96
CA SER A 90 -7.61 -4.44 -8.18
C SER A 90 -6.24 -5.00 -7.86
N VAL A 91 -6.13 -5.62 -6.70
CA VAL A 91 -4.98 -6.41 -6.28
C VAL A 91 -5.46 -7.81 -5.90
N THR A 92 -4.72 -8.82 -6.33
CA THR A 92 -4.90 -10.21 -5.90
C THR A 92 -3.57 -10.73 -5.39
N TRP A 93 -3.59 -11.56 -4.36
CA TRP A 93 -2.37 -12.14 -3.82
C TRP A 93 -2.57 -13.60 -3.41
N GLY A 94 -1.47 -14.34 -3.32
CA GLY A 94 -1.46 -15.72 -2.87
C GLY A 94 -0.09 -16.10 -2.37
N TYR A 95 0.02 -17.29 -1.80
CA TYR A 95 1.25 -17.80 -1.20
C TYR A 95 1.55 -19.22 -1.70
N GLU A 96 2.82 -19.61 -1.65
CA GLU A 96 3.25 -20.91 -2.18
C GLU A 96 2.95 -22.08 -1.24
N LEU A 97 3.03 -21.87 0.07
CA LEU A 97 2.98 -22.95 1.07
C LEU A 97 1.75 -22.89 1.98
N THR A 98 1.22 -21.69 2.22
CA THR A 98 0.18 -21.42 3.20
C THR A 98 -1.10 -20.93 2.50
N THR A 99 -2.25 -21.46 2.91
CA THR A 99 -3.55 -21.04 2.37
C THR A 99 -4.57 -20.99 3.49
N SER A 100 -5.53 -20.08 3.37
CA SER A 100 -6.65 -19.95 4.31
C SER A 100 -7.92 -19.66 3.55
N GLY A 101 -8.91 -20.55 3.64
CA GLY A 101 -10.23 -20.30 3.05
C GLY A 101 -11.04 -19.21 3.78
N LYS A 102 -10.51 -18.65 4.88
CA LYS A 102 -11.15 -17.59 5.66
C LYS A 102 -10.67 -16.19 5.27
N GLU A 103 -9.65 -16.10 4.42
CA GLU A 103 -9.05 -14.84 4.03
C GLU A 103 -9.43 -14.48 2.61
N SER A 104 -9.68 -13.19 2.39
CA SER A 104 -9.73 -12.66 1.04
C SER A 104 -8.32 -12.69 0.46
N SER A 105 -8.22 -13.08 -0.80
CA SER A 105 -6.99 -13.03 -1.60
C SER A 105 -7.08 -11.99 -2.71
N SER A 106 -8.01 -11.04 -2.55
CA SER A 106 -8.29 -9.99 -3.52
C SER A 106 -8.95 -8.78 -2.88
N LEU A 107 -8.65 -7.60 -3.41
CA LEU A 107 -9.28 -6.34 -3.07
C LEU A 107 -9.44 -5.51 -4.36
N SER A 108 -10.50 -4.71 -4.43
CA SER A 108 -10.72 -3.83 -5.58
C SER A 108 -11.34 -2.51 -5.16
N TYR A 109 -11.08 -1.46 -5.93
CA TYR A 109 -11.58 -0.13 -5.67
C TYR A 109 -11.86 0.60 -6.99
N ILE A 110 -13.05 1.19 -7.09
CA ILE A 110 -13.42 1.99 -8.26
C ILE A 110 -12.81 3.38 -8.12
N ILE A 111 -11.76 3.63 -8.89
CA ILE A 111 -10.99 4.87 -8.89
C ILE A 111 -10.58 5.23 -10.32
N ASP A 112 -10.85 6.47 -10.73
CA ASP A 112 -10.40 6.97 -12.03
C ASP A 112 -8.99 7.53 -11.90
N LEU A 113 -7.98 6.69 -12.16
CA LEU A 113 -6.56 7.06 -12.02
C LEU A 113 -6.20 8.31 -12.83
N ALA A 114 -6.86 8.56 -13.95
CA ALA A 114 -6.61 9.74 -14.78
C ALA A 114 -7.08 11.08 -14.14
N LYS A 115 -7.89 11.01 -13.08
CA LYS A 115 -8.38 12.19 -12.33
C LYS A 115 -7.62 12.44 -11.04
N VAL A 116 -7.04 11.39 -10.45
CA VAL A 116 -6.37 11.45 -9.14
C VAL A 116 -4.85 11.45 -9.24
N LEU A 117 -4.31 11.03 -10.38
CA LEU A 117 -2.87 11.05 -10.65
C LEU A 117 -2.59 11.97 -11.86
N PRO A 118 -1.39 12.57 -11.92
CA PRO A 118 -0.95 13.29 -13.10
C PRO A 118 -0.68 12.33 -14.28
N SER A 119 -0.50 12.91 -15.46
CA SER A 119 -0.29 12.15 -16.71
C SER A 119 0.98 11.30 -16.73
N GLU A 120 1.97 11.63 -15.89
CA GLU A 120 3.23 10.89 -15.78
C GLU A 120 3.44 10.46 -14.32
N VAL A 121 3.72 9.18 -14.11
CA VAL A 121 3.90 8.59 -12.78
C VAL A 121 5.16 7.72 -12.67
N MET A 122 5.76 7.67 -11.49
CA MET A 122 6.70 6.69 -11.02
C MET A 122 5.97 5.58 -10.26
N LEU A 123 6.34 4.36 -10.62
CA LEU A 123 6.02 3.14 -9.92
C LEU A 123 7.18 2.74 -9.03
N GLY A 124 6.88 2.33 -7.80
CA GLY A 124 7.89 1.85 -6.87
C GLY A 124 7.30 1.04 -5.74
N PHE A 125 8.22 0.47 -4.94
CA PHE A 125 7.89 -0.20 -3.70
C PHE A 125 8.58 0.51 -2.55
N ILE A 126 7.89 0.64 -1.44
CA ILE A 126 8.43 1.15 -0.19
C ILE A 126 8.12 0.15 0.90
N ALA A 127 9.05 -0.01 1.83
CA ALA A 127 8.83 -0.77 3.05
C ALA A 127 9.22 0.09 4.25
N ALA A 128 8.37 0.06 5.27
CA ALA A 128 8.57 0.77 6.53
C ALA A 128 8.56 -0.24 7.68
N ALA A 129 9.42 -0.05 8.67
CA ALA A 129 9.53 -0.92 9.82
C ALA A 129 9.34 -0.13 11.12
N GLY A 130 8.40 -0.58 11.95
CA GLY A 130 8.18 -0.02 13.29
C GLY A 130 9.09 -0.63 14.36
N ALA A 131 9.47 0.17 15.37
CA ALA A 131 10.16 -0.32 16.56
C ALA A 131 9.17 -0.46 17.72
N ASN A 132 8.88 -1.70 18.13
CA ASN A 132 8.15 -1.95 19.38
C ASN A 132 9.10 -1.82 20.57
N LYS A 133 8.70 -1.09 21.63
CA LYS A 133 9.41 -1.09 22.93
C LYS A 133 9.24 -2.47 23.58
N GLY A 134 10.03 -3.46 23.19
CA GLY A 134 10.02 -4.76 23.86
C GLY A 134 10.78 -5.90 23.21
N ASN A 135 10.97 -5.91 21.89
CA ASN A 135 11.75 -6.93 21.21
C ASN A 135 12.45 -6.32 19.99
N ILE A 136 13.78 -6.42 19.97
CA ILE A 136 14.68 -5.90 18.94
C ILE A 136 14.61 -6.66 17.60
N ASP A 137 13.81 -7.74 17.53
CA ASP A 137 13.78 -8.67 16.38
C ASP A 137 12.47 -8.62 15.57
N SER A 138 11.62 -7.63 15.80
CA SER A 138 10.32 -7.54 15.14
C SER A 138 10.25 -6.36 14.18
N CYS A 139 10.93 -6.48 13.04
CA CYS A 139 10.75 -5.61 11.89
C CYS A 139 9.39 -5.93 11.24
N HIS A 140 8.33 -5.26 11.66
CA HIS A 140 7.03 -5.31 10.99
C HIS A 140 7.11 -4.46 9.73
N GLY A 141 7.33 -5.09 8.58
CA GLY A 141 7.46 -4.43 7.29
C GLY A 141 6.09 -4.30 6.62
N SER A 142 5.58 -3.08 6.46
CA SER A 142 4.45 -2.83 5.57
C SER A 142 4.99 -2.59 4.16
N LEU A 143 4.60 -3.39 3.17
CA LEU A 143 4.99 -3.21 1.77
C LEU A 143 3.94 -2.35 1.07
N VAL A 144 4.39 -1.25 0.48
CA VAL A 144 3.53 -0.30 -0.24
C VAL A 144 3.94 -0.26 -1.70
N GLN A 145 3.01 -0.54 -2.61
CA GLN A 145 3.20 -0.22 -4.03
C GLN A 145 2.71 1.21 -4.29
N VAL A 146 3.63 2.08 -4.73
CA VAL A 146 3.42 3.52 -4.83
C VAL A 146 3.29 3.95 -6.29
N TRP A 147 2.24 4.70 -6.60
CA TRP A 147 2.09 5.46 -7.84
C TRP A 147 2.22 6.96 -7.52
N THR A 148 3.34 7.57 -7.87
CA THR A 148 3.64 9.01 -7.64
C THR A 148 3.86 9.75 -8.95
N PRO A 149 3.75 11.07 -9.07
CA PRO A 149 4.16 11.80 -10.28
C PRO A 149 5.64 11.56 -10.66
N ARG A 150 5.99 11.55 -11.95
CA ARG A 150 7.37 11.79 -12.42
C ARG A 150 7.40 12.71 -13.61
N MET A 151 8.42 13.57 -13.72
CA MET A 151 8.93 13.97 -15.05
C MET A 151 9.76 12.80 -15.58
N VAL A 152 9.29 12.12 -16.63
CA VAL A 152 10.03 11.61 -17.80
C VAL A 152 9.07 10.72 -18.61
N THR A 153 8.88 11.12 -19.86
CA THR A 153 8.12 10.50 -20.95
C THR A 153 8.24 8.97 -21.03
N ALA A 154 7.11 8.27 -20.89
CA ALA A 154 6.98 6.89 -21.29
C ALA A 154 6.84 6.81 -22.83
N ARG A 155 7.74 6.08 -23.50
CA ARG A 155 7.36 5.44 -24.77
C ARG A 155 6.74 4.09 -24.45
N GLN A 156 5.64 3.84 -25.16
CA GLN A 156 4.67 2.79 -24.96
C GLN A 156 4.91 1.68 -25.99
N ASP A 157 5.47 0.56 -25.57
CA ASP A 157 5.65 -0.61 -26.42
C ASP A 157 5.24 -1.84 -25.58
N TRP A 158 4.16 -2.50 -26.02
CA TRP A 158 3.37 -3.52 -25.31
C TRP A 158 4.07 -4.86 -25.09
#